data_AF-A0A0L0UPR6-F1
#
_entry.id   AF-A0A0L0UPR6-F1
#
_cell.length_a   1.000
_cell.length_b   1.000
_cell.length_c   1.000
_cell.angle_alpha   90.00
_cell.angle_beta   90.00
_cell.angle_gamma   90.00
#
_symmetry.space_group_name_H-M   'P 1'
#
loop_
_entity.id
_entity.type
_entity.pdbx_description
1 polymer ?
#
loop_
_entity_poly.entity_id
_entity_poly.type
_entity_poly.pdbx_seq_one_letter_code
_entity_poly.pdbx_strand_id
1 'polypeptide(L)'
;MSKEPLYPTQECSYKMRIEMLDSYLTNQKTVDVSSYFKPGHLVIVDLRDPSTNASLVIALFKIIVGLFVKQRMETGKVLLLDKAHKYLNSDPCSARFTVSMTSLIRQQQHFGIRTIIPTQEPAVVPDAILDLVFFLVLHCFNFPTWMRNLRRHISVNQDRGESEGG
;
A
#
# COMPACT_ATOMS: atom_id res chain seq x y z
N MET A 1 44.39 -17.83 -4.92
CA MET A 1 43.53 -17.11 -3.94
C MET A 1 42.27 -17.94 -3.77
N SER A 2 42.05 -18.49 -2.57
CA SER A 2 40.83 -19.23 -2.26
C SER A 2 39.66 -18.25 -2.31
N LYS A 3 38.63 -18.52 -3.11
CA LYS A 3 37.43 -17.68 -3.16
C LYS A 3 36.67 -17.93 -1.86
N GLU A 4 36.66 -16.92 -0.99
CA GLU A 4 35.84 -16.94 0.22
C GLU A 4 34.37 -17.09 -0.21
N PRO A 5 33.64 -18.09 0.31
CA PRO A 5 32.26 -18.35 -0.10
C PRO A 5 31.37 -17.19 0.35
N LEU A 6 30.54 -16.70 -0.57
CA LEU A 6 29.57 -15.65 -0.26
C LEU A 6 28.54 -16.19 0.73
N TYR A 7 28.09 -15.34 1.66
CA TYR A 7 26.98 -15.69 2.54
C TYR A 7 25.71 -15.94 1.69
N PRO A 8 24.80 -16.86 2.08
CA PRO A 8 23.62 -17.18 1.27
C PRO A 8 22.76 -15.97 0.88
N THR A 9 22.65 -14.98 1.77
CA THR A 9 21.97 -13.70 1.51
C THR A 9 22.70 -12.82 0.49
N GLN A 10 24.04 -12.86 0.47
CA GLN A 10 24.84 -12.14 -0.52
C GLN A 10 24.78 -12.81 -1.90
N GLU A 11 24.75 -14.14 -1.96
CA GLU A 11 24.58 -14.87 -3.22
C GLU A 11 23.25 -14.55 -3.89
N CYS A 12 22.15 -14.46 -3.13
CA CYS A 12 20.84 -14.12 -3.67
C CYS A 12 20.83 -12.73 -4.30
N SER A 13 21.33 -11.72 -3.57
CA SER A 13 21.40 -10.34 -4.09
C SER A 13 22.34 -10.23 -5.30
N TYR A 14 23.46 -10.94 -5.28
CA TYR A 14 24.40 -10.99 -6.40
C TYR A 14 23.78 -11.62 -7.65
N LYS A 15 23.17 -12.80 -7.53
CA LYS A 15 22.49 -13.48 -8.66
C LYS A 15 21.40 -12.61 -9.27
N MET A 16 20.55 -12.00 -8.44
CA MET A 16 19.47 -11.15 -8.92
C MET A 16 20.00 -9.94 -9.71
N ARG A 17 21.12 -9.34 -9.29
CA ARG A 17 21.76 -8.23 -10.03
C ARG A 17 22.35 -8.68 -11.36
N ILE A 18 22.97 -9.86 -11.43
CA ILE A 18 23.50 -10.43 -12.67
C ILE A 18 22.38 -10.76 -13.65
N GLU A 19 21.32 -11.43 -13.19
CA GLU A 19 20.14 -11.72 -14.02
C GLU A 19 19.49 -10.45 -14.56
N MET A 20 19.41 -9.39 -13.74
CA MET A 20 18.90 -8.09 -14.17
C MET A 20 19.78 -7.48 -15.27
N LEU A 21 21.11 -7.49 -15.09
CA LEU A 21 22.07 -7.03 -16.10
C LEU A 21 21.97 -7.83 -17.40
N ASP A 22 21.90 -9.16 -17.31
CA ASP A 22 21.76 -10.04 -18.47
C ASP A 22 20.45 -9.76 -19.22
N SER A 23 19.37 -9.46 -18.50
CA SER A 23 18.08 -9.10 -19.13
C SER A 23 18.18 -7.81 -19.95
N TYR A 24 18.97 -6.82 -19.49
CA TYR A 24 19.22 -5.59 -20.23
C TYR A 24 20.14 -5.80 -21.43
N LEU A 25 21.15 -6.67 -21.31
CA LEU A 25 22.13 -6.93 -22.38
C LEU A 25 21.58 -7.83 -23.49
N THR A 26 20.69 -8.77 -23.15
CA THR A 26 20.20 -9.78 -24.10
C THR A 26 18.93 -9.38 -24.85
N ASN A 27 18.35 -8.20 -24.57
CA ASN A 27 17.08 -7.74 -25.16
C ASN A 27 15.95 -8.80 -25.08
N GLN A 28 16.05 -9.76 -24.17
CA GLN A 28 14.96 -10.71 -23.93
C GLN A 28 13.75 -9.89 -23.49
N LYS A 29 12.62 -10.06 -24.17
CA LYS A 29 11.36 -9.36 -23.85
C LYS A 29 11.07 -9.59 -22.37
N THR A 30 11.26 -8.54 -21.59
CA THR A 30 10.85 -8.53 -20.19
C THR A 30 9.35 -8.79 -20.14
N VAL A 31 8.94 -9.59 -19.17
CA VAL A 31 7.52 -9.90 -18.96
C VAL A 31 6.78 -8.59 -18.68
N ASP A 32 5.80 -8.25 -19.52
CA ASP A 32 4.97 -7.06 -19.29
C ASP A 32 4.06 -7.32 -18.09
N VAL A 33 4.32 -6.63 -16.99
CA VAL A 33 3.51 -6.71 -15.77
C VAL A 33 2.04 -6.36 -16.04
N SER A 34 1.78 -5.48 -17.01
CA SER A 34 0.42 -5.05 -17.37
C SER A 34 -0.42 -6.20 -17.93
N SER A 35 0.22 -7.23 -18.50
CA SER A 35 -0.45 -8.42 -19.03
C SER A 35 -1.15 -9.27 -17.97
N TYR A 36 -0.79 -9.11 -16.69
CA TYR A 36 -1.46 -9.75 -15.56
C TYR A 36 -2.76 -9.04 -15.15
N PHE A 37 -2.92 -7.77 -15.52
CA PHE A 37 -4.09 -6.97 -15.17
C PHE A 37 -5.25 -7.27 -16.12
N LYS A 38 -6.08 -8.25 -15.73
CA LYS A 38 -7.25 -8.69 -16.49
C LYS A 38 -8.46 -8.87 -15.57
N PRO A 39 -9.70 -8.75 -16.10
CA PRO A 39 -10.90 -9.05 -15.34
C PRO A 39 -10.85 -10.46 -14.71
N GLY A 40 -11.35 -10.60 -13.48
CA GLY A 40 -11.39 -11.88 -12.75
C GLY A 40 -10.05 -12.37 -12.20
N HIS A 41 -8.96 -11.61 -12.35
CA HIS A 41 -7.64 -12.00 -11.85
C HIS A 41 -7.33 -11.33 -10.50
N LEU A 42 -6.78 -12.10 -9.57
CA LEU A 42 -6.15 -11.61 -8.35
C LEU A 42 -4.64 -11.53 -8.57
N VAL A 43 -4.11 -10.32 -8.65
CA VAL A 43 -2.66 -10.09 -8.78
C VAL A 43 -2.09 -9.76 -7.40
N ILE A 44 -1.21 -10.62 -6.92
CA ILE A 44 -0.50 -10.44 -5.65
C ILE A 44 0.91 -9.96 -5.96
N VAL A 45 1.29 -8.81 -5.43
CA VAL A 45 2.63 -8.26 -5.55
C VAL A 45 3.32 -8.40 -4.20
N ASP A 46 4.27 -9.31 -4.11
CA ASP A 46 5.08 -9.48 -2.92
C ASP A 46 6.31 -8.56 -2.99
N LEU A 47 6.33 -7.55 -2.13
CA LEU A 47 7.46 -6.62 -1.98
C LEU A 47 8.23 -6.88 -0.67
N ARG A 48 8.00 -8.03 -0.03
CA ARG A 48 8.74 -8.44 1.17
C ARG A 48 10.08 -9.00 0.72
N ASP A 49 11.13 -8.19 0.84
CA ASP A 49 12.49 -8.66 0.56
C ASP A 49 13.48 -8.12 1.62
N PRO A 50 14.37 -8.96 2.16
CA PRO A 50 15.35 -8.55 3.17
C PRO A 50 16.31 -7.42 2.73
N SER A 51 16.46 -7.21 1.41
CA SER A 51 17.34 -6.18 0.85
C SER A 51 16.61 -4.92 0.38
N THR A 52 15.28 -4.89 0.44
CA THR A 52 14.48 -3.70 0.07
C THR A 52 14.41 -2.68 1.19
N ASN A 53 14.64 -1.40 0.87
CA ASN A 53 14.31 -0.29 1.77
C ASN A 53 12.90 0.24 1.49
N ALA A 54 12.32 0.99 2.44
CA ALA A 54 10.97 1.54 2.31
C ALA A 54 10.80 2.43 1.06
N SER A 55 11.80 3.21 0.68
CA SER A 55 11.77 4.07 -0.51
C SER A 55 11.64 3.26 -1.81
N LEU A 56 12.36 2.13 -1.92
CA LEU A 56 12.28 1.25 -3.09
C LEU A 56 10.90 0.59 -3.19
N VAL A 57 10.37 0.10 -2.06
CA VAL A 57 9.02 -0.49 -2.01
C VAL A 57 7.96 0.54 -2.43
N ILE A 58 8.06 1.76 -1.92
CA ILE A 58 7.16 2.87 -2.29
C ILE A 58 7.26 3.16 -3.80
N ALA A 59 8.47 3.18 -4.36
CA ALA A 59 8.67 3.45 -5.79
C ALA A 59 8.06 2.34 -6.66
N LEU A 60 8.32 1.07 -6.34
CA LEU A 60 7.77 -0.08 -7.05
C LEU A 60 6.24 -0.09 -6.98
N PHE A 61 5.69 0.15 -5.79
CA PHE A 61 4.25 0.24 -5.62
C PHE A 61 3.64 1.34 -6.48
N LYS A 62 4.24 2.54 -6.53
CA LYS A 62 3.76 3.64 -7.37
C LYS A 62 3.77 3.28 -8.86
N ILE A 63 4.79 2.57 -9.33
CA ILE A 63 4.88 2.11 -10.73
C ILE A 63 3.75 1.13 -11.01
N ILE A 64 3.61 0.09 -10.18
CA ILE A 64 2.62 -0.97 -10.36
C ILE A 64 1.19 -0.42 -10.31
N VAL A 65 0.89 0.43 -9.34
CA VAL A 65 -0.42 1.09 -9.25
C VAL A 65 -0.65 2.01 -10.44
N GLY A 66 0.37 2.74 -10.90
CA GLY A 66 0.28 3.56 -12.11
C GLY A 66 -0.06 2.74 -13.35
N LEU A 67 0.55 1.57 -13.52
CA LEU A 67 0.23 0.62 -14.61
C LEU A 67 -1.21 0.09 -14.46
N PHE A 68 -1.59 -0.31 -13.25
CA PHE A 68 -2.93 -0.83 -12.96
C PHE A 68 -4.03 0.22 -13.22
N VAL A 69 -3.81 1.48 -12.85
CA VAL A 69 -4.73 2.59 -13.11
C VAL A 69 -4.91 2.80 -14.61
N LYS A 70 -3.82 2.77 -15.39
CA LYS A 70 -3.84 2.97 -16.86
C LYS A 70 -4.48 1.83 -17.63
N GLN A 71 -4.45 0.61 -17.10
CA GLN A 71 -5.00 -0.56 -17.77
C GLN A 71 -6.50 -0.38 -18.05
N ARG A 72 -6.95 -0.50 -19.29
CA ARG A 72 -8.38 -0.43 -19.60
C ARG A 72 -9.05 -1.75 -19.22
N MET A 73 -10.14 -1.67 -18.45
CA MET A 73 -10.95 -2.81 -18.04
C MET A 73 -12.42 -2.43 -18.14
N GLU A 74 -13.26 -3.36 -18.57
CA GLU A 74 -14.73 -3.19 -18.58
C GLU A 74 -15.32 -3.31 -17.16
N THR A 75 -14.59 -3.97 -16.26
CA THR A 75 -14.97 -4.13 -14.84
C THR A 75 -14.32 -3.07 -13.96
N GLY A 76 -14.92 -2.86 -12.78
CA GLY A 76 -14.28 -2.12 -11.71
C GLY A 76 -12.97 -2.78 -11.25
N LYS A 77 -12.10 -1.98 -10.67
CA LYS A 77 -10.79 -2.37 -10.15
C LYS A 77 -10.76 -2.28 -8.64
N VAL A 78 -10.07 -3.22 -7.98
CA VAL A 78 -9.86 -3.17 -6.54
C VAL A 78 -8.37 -3.15 -6.26
N LEU A 79 -7.94 -2.17 -5.45
CA LEU A 79 -6.56 -2.03 -4.99
C LEU A 79 -6.52 -2.30 -3.48
N LEU A 80 -5.77 -3.31 -3.06
CA LEU A 80 -5.53 -3.62 -1.65
C LEU A 80 -4.11 -3.18 -1.25
N LEU A 81 -4.00 -2.33 -0.24
CA LEU A 81 -2.71 -1.91 0.33
C LEU A 81 -2.52 -2.56 1.70
N ASP A 82 -1.85 -3.73 1.74
CA ASP A 82 -1.57 -4.42 2.99
C ASP A 82 -0.47 -3.73 3.83
N LYS A 83 -0.59 -3.82 5.15
CA LYS A 83 0.34 -3.24 6.14
C LYS A 83 0.60 -1.76 5.91
N ALA A 84 -0.45 -1.01 5.61
CA ALA A 84 -0.34 0.39 5.21
C ALA A 84 0.39 1.29 6.22
N HIS A 85 0.33 0.98 7.53
CA HIS A 85 1.09 1.67 8.58
C HIS A 85 2.60 1.72 8.33
N LYS A 86 3.17 0.77 7.57
CA LYS A 86 4.60 0.78 7.21
C LYS A 86 4.97 1.83 6.17
N TYR A 87 4.02 2.27 5.36
CA TYR A 87 4.28 3.09 4.17
C TYR A 87 3.54 4.42 4.20
N LEU A 88 2.49 4.56 5.01
CA LEU A 88 1.70 5.79 5.19
C LEU A 88 2.12 6.58 6.44
N ASN A 89 3.25 6.26 7.06
CA ASN A 89 3.73 6.96 8.26
C ASN A 89 4.22 8.39 7.94
N SER A 90 4.66 9.11 8.97
CA SER A 90 5.12 10.51 8.86
C SER A 90 6.53 10.68 8.28
N ASP A 91 7.20 9.61 7.82
CA ASP A 91 8.52 9.74 7.22
C ASP A 91 8.49 10.56 5.91
N PRO A 92 9.56 11.29 5.56
CA PRO A 92 9.59 12.11 4.34
C PRO A 92 9.32 11.33 3.04
N CYS A 93 9.81 10.08 2.97
CA CYS A 93 9.54 9.19 1.83
C CYS A 93 8.05 8.80 1.75
N SER A 94 7.46 8.53 2.91
CA SER A 94 6.06 8.15 3.07
C SER A 94 5.11 9.33 2.83
N ALA A 95 5.50 10.57 3.15
CA ALA A 95 4.69 11.76 2.88
C ALA A 95 4.35 11.90 1.39
N ARG A 96 5.32 11.70 0.50
CA ARG A 96 5.08 11.74 -0.97
C ARG A 96 4.18 10.58 -1.42
N PHE A 97 4.30 9.44 -0.77
CA PHE A 97 3.46 8.28 -1.03
C PHE A 97 2.02 8.54 -0.60
N THR A 98 1.81 9.05 0.61
CA THR A 98 0.51 9.50 1.14
C THR A 98 -0.17 10.47 0.19
N VAL A 99 0.52 11.51 -0.28
CA VAL A 99 -0.05 12.47 -1.26
C VAL A 99 -0.51 11.76 -2.54
N SER A 100 0.29 10.83 -3.04
CA SER A 100 -0.04 10.05 -4.25
C SER A 100 -1.28 9.17 -4.00
N MET A 101 -1.37 8.54 -2.83
CA MET A 101 -2.47 7.67 -2.43
C MET A 101 -3.76 8.45 -2.20
N THR A 102 -3.70 9.59 -1.50
CA THR A 102 -4.82 10.51 -1.30
C THR A 102 -5.37 10.99 -2.64
N SER A 103 -4.49 11.33 -3.59
CA SER A 103 -4.91 11.72 -4.96
C SER A 103 -5.66 10.58 -5.67
N LEU A 104 -5.13 9.35 -5.60
CA LEU A 104 -5.76 8.17 -6.18
C LEU A 104 -7.14 7.88 -5.55
N ILE A 105 -7.26 7.97 -4.22
CA ILE A 105 -8.52 7.75 -3.51
C ILE A 105 -9.55 8.84 -3.86
N ARG A 106 -9.12 10.11 -3.99
CA ARG A 106 -10.00 11.20 -4.44
C ARG A 106 -10.51 11.00 -5.87
N GLN A 107 -9.70 10.41 -6.74
CA GLN A 107 -10.04 10.15 -8.14
C GLN A 107 -10.58 8.74 -8.40
N GLN A 108 -10.94 8.00 -7.35
CA GLN A 108 -11.35 6.60 -7.45
C GLN A 108 -12.56 6.36 -8.36
N GLN A 109 -13.49 7.33 -8.44
CA GLN A 109 -14.65 7.25 -9.34
C GLN A 109 -14.23 7.40 -10.81
N HIS A 110 -13.31 8.32 -11.11
CA HIS A 110 -12.82 8.56 -12.47
C HIS A 110 -12.07 7.33 -13.02
N PHE A 111 -11.32 6.64 -12.17
CA PHE A 111 -10.56 5.45 -12.57
C PHE A 111 -11.34 4.13 -12.42
N GLY A 112 -12.57 4.16 -11.90
CA GLY A 112 -13.32 2.95 -11.58
C GLY A 112 -12.61 2.05 -10.57
N ILE A 113 -11.84 2.64 -9.65
CA ILE A 113 -11.05 1.93 -8.63
C ILE A 113 -11.77 2.02 -7.28
N ARG A 114 -11.61 0.96 -6.46
CA ARG A 114 -11.89 0.99 -5.03
C ARG A 114 -10.64 0.58 -4.28
N THR A 115 -10.27 1.36 -3.27
CA THR A 115 -9.08 1.12 -2.47
C THR A 115 -9.48 0.55 -1.11
N ILE A 116 -8.82 -0.53 -0.70
CA ILE A 116 -8.96 -1.15 0.61
C ILE A 116 -7.62 -1.01 1.32
N ILE A 117 -7.64 -0.49 2.56
CA ILE A 117 -6.45 -0.22 3.36
C ILE A 117 -6.58 -0.95 4.71
N PRO A 118 -6.17 -2.23 4.80
CA PRO A 118 -6.04 -2.89 6.09
C PRO A 118 -4.85 -2.32 6.87
N THR A 119 -5.05 -2.09 8.17
CA THR A 119 -3.97 -1.66 9.08
C THR A 119 -4.18 -2.22 10.48
N GLN A 120 -3.08 -2.53 11.15
CA GLN A 120 -3.05 -2.89 12.57
C GLN A 120 -2.78 -1.68 13.46
N GLU A 121 -2.34 -0.55 12.89
CA GLU A 121 -2.02 0.68 13.61
C GLU A 121 -2.74 1.85 12.93
N PRO A 122 -4.03 2.06 13.22
CA PRO A 122 -4.81 3.13 12.60
C PRO A 122 -4.31 4.52 12.99
N ALA A 123 -3.63 4.66 14.12
CA ALA A 123 -3.06 5.93 14.59
C ALA A 123 -1.93 6.48 13.71
N VAL A 124 -1.27 5.62 12.93
CA VAL A 124 -0.17 6.00 12.03
C VAL A 124 -0.71 6.38 10.65
N VAL A 125 -1.97 6.04 10.33
CA VAL A 125 -2.59 6.41 9.07
C VAL A 125 -2.91 7.91 9.09
N PRO A 126 -2.51 8.68 8.07
CA PRO A 126 -2.73 10.12 8.03
C PRO A 126 -4.22 10.48 7.98
N ASP A 127 -4.59 11.52 8.72
CA ASP A 127 -5.95 12.08 8.76
C ASP A 127 -6.52 12.32 7.35
N ALA A 128 -5.69 12.82 6.41
CA ALA A 128 -6.07 13.05 5.02
C ALA A 128 -6.54 11.80 4.24
N ILE A 129 -6.16 10.61 4.68
CA ILE A 129 -6.66 9.34 4.14
C ILE A 129 -7.89 8.88 4.92
N LEU A 130 -7.89 9.01 6.25
CA LEU A 130 -9.02 8.65 7.10
C LEU A 130 -10.29 9.43 6.73
N ASP A 131 -10.17 10.72 6.41
CA ASP A 131 -11.29 11.57 5.99
C ASP A 131 -11.94 11.15 4.66
N LEU A 132 -11.25 10.32 3.86
CA LEU A 132 -11.74 9.81 2.57
C LEU A 132 -12.37 8.41 2.68
N VAL A 133 -12.37 7.81 3.87
CA VAL A 133 -12.88 6.45 4.08
C VAL A 133 -14.40 6.44 3.98
N PHE A 134 -14.93 5.68 3.03
CA PHE A 134 -16.38 5.50 2.86
C PHE A 134 -16.95 4.33 3.68
N PHE A 135 -16.17 3.26 3.84
CA PHE A 135 -16.52 2.11 4.66
C PHE A 135 -15.39 1.79 5.62
N LEU A 136 -15.71 1.64 6.90
CA LEU A 136 -14.78 1.24 7.94
C LEU A 136 -15.24 -0.07 8.58
N VAL A 137 -14.38 -1.08 8.53
CA VAL A 137 -14.59 -2.37 9.21
C VAL A 137 -13.60 -2.46 10.36
N LEU A 138 -14.12 -2.63 11.57
CA LEU A 138 -13.33 -2.78 12.80
C LEU A 138 -13.51 -4.19 13.34
N HIS A 139 -12.41 -4.89 13.61
CA HIS A 139 -12.41 -6.24 14.15
C HIS A 139 -11.47 -6.32 15.37
N CYS A 140 -11.96 -6.85 16.49
CA CYS A 140 -11.22 -7.04 17.76
C CYS A 140 -10.43 -5.80 18.22
N PHE A 141 -11.13 -4.67 18.33
CA PHE A 141 -10.53 -3.36 18.59
C PHE A 141 -10.34 -3.11 20.09
N ASN A 142 -9.14 -3.42 20.63
CA ASN A 142 -8.91 -3.48 22.08
C ASN A 142 -8.27 -2.24 22.70
N PHE A 143 -7.90 -1.21 21.92
CA PHE A 143 -7.15 -0.04 22.42
C PHE A 143 -7.99 1.26 22.46
N PRO A 144 -8.18 1.88 23.65
CA PRO A 144 -8.96 3.12 23.81
C PRO A 144 -8.40 4.32 23.03
N THR A 145 -7.07 4.37 22.85
CA THR A 145 -6.38 5.42 22.09
C THR A 145 -6.80 5.41 20.62
N TRP A 146 -7.02 4.23 20.04
CA TRP A 146 -7.45 4.11 18.66
C TRP A 146 -8.89 4.59 18.47
N MET A 147 -9.78 4.26 19.41
CA MET A 147 -11.17 4.74 19.40
C MET A 147 -11.21 6.27 19.44
N ARG A 148 -10.37 6.89 20.28
CA ARG A 148 -10.29 8.35 20.40
C ARG A 148 -9.85 9.01 19.10
N ASN A 149 -8.87 8.41 18.40
CA ASN A 149 -8.43 8.92 17.11
C ASN A 149 -9.56 8.82 16.07
N LEU A 150 -10.16 7.63 15.93
CA LEU A 150 -11.24 7.38 14.97
C LEU A 150 -12.50 8.23 15.22
N ARG A 151 -12.84 8.51 16.49
CA ARG A 151 -13.96 9.40 16.84
C ARG A 151 -13.87 10.80 16.24
N ARG A 152 -12.66 11.27 15.88
CA ARG A 152 -12.48 12.57 15.22
C ARG A 152 -12.90 12.53 13.75
N HIS A 153 -12.85 11.36 13.12
CA HIS A 153 -13.11 11.15 11.70
C HIS A 153 -14.49 10.51 11.43
N ILE A 154 -15.16 10.00 12.48
CA ILE A 154 -16.47 9.38 12.40
C ILE A 154 -17.41 10.19 13.27
N SER A 155 -18.55 10.62 12.70
CA SER A 155 -19.63 11.22 13.47
C SER A 155 -20.22 10.17 14.42
N VAL A 156 -19.71 10.13 15.66
CA VAL A 156 -20.31 9.34 16.73
C VAL A 156 -21.36 10.21 17.40
N ASN A 157 -22.62 9.77 17.38
CA ASN A 157 -23.70 10.47 18.05
C ASN A 157 -23.42 10.49 19.56
N GLN A 158 -22.90 11.60 20.07
CA GLN A 158 -22.75 11.84 21.51
C GLN A 158 -24.05 12.46 22.01
N ASP A 159 -25.08 11.65 22.20
CA ASP A 159 -26.28 12.08 22.90
C ASP A 159 -26.74 11.02 23.89
N ARG A 160 -26.45 11.31 25.17
CA ARG A 160 -27.33 11.22 26.35
C ARG A 160 -26.54 10.82 27.60
N GLY A 161 -26.36 11.79 28.48
CA GLY A 161 -26.00 11.53 29.88
C GLY A 161 -25.31 12.71 30.54
N GLU A 162 -26.02 13.83 30.69
CA GLU A 162 -25.84 14.80 31.79
C GLU A 162 -26.86 15.93 31.64
N SER A 163 -28.11 15.61 31.98
CA SER A 163 -29.07 16.61 32.47
C SER A 163 -29.97 15.90 33.45
N GLU A 164 -30.17 16.56 34.59
CA GLU A 164 -31.07 16.23 35.71
C GLU A 164 -30.45 15.40 36.85
N GLY A 165 -29.58 16.04 37.63
CA GLY A 165 -29.58 15.91 39.10
C GLY A 165 -30.20 17.20 39.66
N GLY A 166 -31.34 17.06 40.37
CA GLY A 166 -32.14 18.16 40.92
C GLY A 166 -31.66 18.74 42.23
#